data_AF-A0A2I0TUK4-F1
#
_entry.id   AF-A0A2I0TUK4-F1
#
_cell.length_a   1.000
_cell.length_b   1.000
_cell.length_c   1.000
_cell.angle_alpha   90.00
_cell.angle_beta   90.00
_cell.angle_gamma   90.00
#
_symmetry.space_group_name_H-M   'P 1'
#
loop_
_entity.id
_entity.type
_entity.pdbx_description
1 polymer ?
#
loop_
_entity_poly.entity_id
_entity_poly.type
_entity_poly.pdbx_seq_one_letter_code
_entity_poly.pdbx_strand_id
1 'polypeptide(L)'
;MHQYRLGADLLENSSEEKDLGILVDNRMTMSQQYALVAKKAHGILRCIKKSVASRWREVILPLYSVLVRPNLEHCVQFWAPQFKKDKELLEKVQQRATKMIRGLEHLSDEESLRDLGLFSLEKRTLRERHDQYLKGGCKRKGPVFFQWCPVTGQEVTGANLNIGSSIYT
;
A
#
# COMPACT_ATOMS: atom_id res chain seq x y z
N MET A 1 -29.75 8.58 13.70
CA MET A 1 -28.74 9.37 12.97
C MET A 1 -28.23 10.44 13.89
N HIS A 2 -26.91 10.53 14.07
CA HIS A 2 -26.30 11.60 14.86
C HIS A 2 -26.02 12.79 13.95
N GLN A 3 -26.38 13.99 14.40
CA GLN A 3 -26.07 15.25 13.72
C GLN A 3 -24.77 15.80 14.29
N TYR A 4 -23.77 15.98 13.43
CA TYR A 4 -22.49 16.56 13.80
C TYR A 4 -22.44 18.03 13.38
N ARG A 5 -21.96 18.90 14.27
CA ARG A 5 -21.74 20.32 14.02
C ARG A 5 -20.27 20.65 14.15
N LEU A 6 -19.75 21.44 13.22
CA LEU A 6 -18.44 22.05 13.32
C LEU A 6 -18.64 23.57 13.49
N GLY A 7 -18.54 24.05 14.73
CA GLY A 7 -18.90 25.43 15.04
C GLY A 7 -20.40 25.70 14.86
N ALA A 8 -20.74 26.70 14.05
CA ALA A 8 -22.13 27.04 13.75
C ALA A 8 -22.74 26.19 12.61
N ASP A 9 -21.89 25.51 11.83
CA ASP A 9 -22.31 24.82 10.62
C ASP A 9 -22.72 23.37 10.91
N LEU A 10 -23.89 22.98 10.39
CA LEU A 10 -24.35 21.59 10.43
C LEU A 10 -23.69 20.82 9.28
N LEU A 11 -22.95 19.78 9.61
CA LEU A 11 -22.31 18.94 8.58
C LEU A 11 -23.38 18.10 7.88
N GLU A 12 -23.43 18.21 6.55
CA GLU A 12 -24.24 17.33 5.73
C GLU A 12 -23.63 15.93 5.70
N ASN A 13 -24.51 14.92 5.74
CA ASN A 13 -24.08 13.54 5.60
C ASN A 13 -23.68 13.29 4.14
N SER A 14 -22.41 13.00 3.88
CA SER A 14 -21.97 12.47 2.59
C SER A 14 -22.06 10.94 2.57
N SER A 15 -22.45 10.37 1.43
CA SER A 15 -22.42 8.91 1.22
C SER A 15 -21.06 8.39 0.78
N GLU A 16 -20.19 9.26 0.26
CA GLU A 16 -18.85 8.92 -0.23
C GLU A 16 -17.88 10.08 0.09
N GLU A 17 -16.72 9.77 0.66
CA GLU A 17 -15.69 10.74 1.00
C GLU A 17 -14.34 10.32 0.40
N LYS A 18 -13.58 11.28 -0.13
CA LYS A 18 -12.23 11.03 -0.64
C LYS A 18 -11.21 11.60 0.32
N ASP A 19 -10.44 10.73 0.96
CA ASP A 19 -9.31 11.13 1.82
C ASP A 19 -8.03 10.44 1.37
N LEU A 20 -6.95 11.21 1.22
CA LEU A 20 -5.62 10.72 0.76
C LEU A 20 -5.64 9.89 -0.53
N GLY A 21 -6.64 10.09 -1.40
CA GLY A 21 -6.84 9.30 -2.64
C GLY A 21 -7.62 7.99 -2.45
N ILE A 22 -8.16 7.77 -1.25
CA ILE A 22 -9.01 6.64 -0.88
C ILE A 22 -10.47 7.08 -0.88
N LEU A 23 -11.32 6.38 -1.64
CA LEU A 23 -12.77 6.57 -1.57
C LEU A 23 -13.32 5.71 -0.42
N VAL A 24 -13.95 6.35 0.56
CA VAL A 24 -14.61 5.71 1.69
C VAL A 24 -16.12 5.93 1.52
N ASP A 25 -16.85 4.87 1.17
CA ASP A 25 -18.32 4.91 1.11
C ASP A 25 -18.93 4.66 2.50
N ASN A 26 -20.20 5.04 2.67
CA ASN A 26 -20.94 4.86 3.92
C ASN A 26 -21.18 3.38 4.31
N ARG A 27 -20.88 2.44 3.42
CA ARG A 27 -20.96 0.99 3.65
C ARG A 27 -19.58 0.37 3.90
N MET A 28 -18.52 1.17 3.89
CA MET A 28 -17.12 0.74 3.94
C MET A 28 -16.77 -0.33 2.87
N THR A 29 -17.46 -0.38 1.72
CA THR A 29 -17.26 -1.41 0.71
C THR A 29 -16.00 -1.14 -0.12
N MET A 30 -14.90 -1.77 0.30
CA MET A 30 -13.58 -1.67 -0.35
C MET A 30 -13.58 -2.06 -1.84
N SER A 31 -14.61 -2.77 -2.31
CA SER A 31 -14.77 -3.19 -3.71
C SER A 31 -14.79 -2.02 -4.71
N GLN A 32 -15.37 -0.88 -4.37
CA GLN A 32 -15.32 0.32 -5.23
C GLN A 32 -13.88 0.83 -5.40
N GLN A 33 -13.11 0.82 -4.32
CA GLN A 33 -11.73 1.27 -4.33
C GLN A 33 -10.83 0.33 -5.15
N TYR A 34 -11.03 -1.00 -5.04
CA TYR A 34 -10.37 -1.97 -5.93
C TYR A 34 -10.70 -1.72 -7.40
N ALA A 35 -11.95 -1.37 -7.72
CA ALA A 35 -12.36 -1.03 -9.08
C ALA A 35 -11.66 0.22 -9.61
N LEU A 36 -11.49 1.25 -8.79
CA LEU A 36 -10.75 2.46 -9.16
C LEU A 36 -9.28 2.16 -9.43
N VAL A 37 -8.61 1.36 -8.58
CA VAL A 37 -7.21 1.01 -8.79
C VAL A 37 -7.03 0.13 -10.03
N ALA A 38 -7.89 -0.86 -10.24
CA ALA A 38 -7.85 -1.69 -11.44
C ALA A 38 -8.06 -0.84 -12.71
N LYS A 39 -8.99 0.12 -12.69
CA LYS A 39 -9.23 1.05 -13.79
C LYS A 39 -7.99 1.90 -14.09
N LYS A 40 -7.34 2.45 -13.05
CA LYS A 40 -6.09 3.22 -13.19
C LYS A 40 -4.98 2.36 -13.80
N ALA A 41 -4.77 1.17 -13.27
CA ALA A 41 -3.76 0.23 -13.75
C ALA A 41 -4.00 -0.19 -15.22
N HIS A 42 -5.25 -0.47 -15.61
CA HIS A 42 -5.60 -0.73 -17.00
C HIS A 42 -5.35 0.47 -17.92
N GLY A 43 -5.53 1.69 -17.42
CA GLY A 43 -5.11 2.92 -18.10
C GLY A 43 -3.61 2.91 -18.41
N ILE A 44 -2.78 2.67 -17.40
CA ILE A 44 -1.32 2.62 -17.54
C ILE A 44 -0.89 1.52 -18.51
N LEU A 45 -1.43 0.30 -18.36
CA LEU A 45 -1.12 -0.81 -19.28
C LEU A 45 -1.50 -0.49 -20.73
N ARG A 46 -2.62 0.19 -20.95
CA ARG A 46 -3.03 0.65 -22.27
C ARG A 46 -2.06 1.70 -22.82
N CYS A 47 -1.54 2.60 -21.99
CA CYS A 47 -0.51 3.55 -22.39
C CYS A 47 0.77 2.82 -22.82
N ILE A 48 1.29 1.92 -21.97
CA ILE A 48 2.47 1.09 -22.29
C ILE A 48 2.26 0.33 -23.59
N LYS A 49 1.07 -0.28 -23.76
CA LYS A 49 0.73 -1.01 -24.99
C LYS A 49 0.79 -0.11 -26.23
N LYS A 50 0.37 1.14 -26.13
CA LYS A 50 0.36 2.07 -27.27
C LYS A 50 1.72 2.72 -27.53
N SER A 51 2.46 3.07 -26.48
CA SER A 51 3.70 3.86 -26.61
C SER A 51 4.94 3.02 -26.82
N VAL A 52 4.97 1.76 -26.35
CA VAL A 52 6.12 0.88 -26.47
C VAL A 52 5.91 -0.09 -27.61
N ALA A 53 6.72 0.04 -28.67
CA ALA A 53 6.66 -0.86 -29.83
C ALA A 53 7.21 -2.26 -29.51
N SER A 54 8.30 -2.32 -28.73
CA SER A 54 8.93 -3.58 -28.33
C SER A 54 8.06 -4.36 -27.34
N ARG A 55 7.84 -5.65 -27.61
CA ARG A 55 7.11 -6.58 -26.74
C ARG A 55 8.03 -7.54 -25.96
N TRP A 56 9.31 -7.21 -25.87
CA TRP A 56 10.28 -8.00 -25.14
C TRP A 56 10.07 -7.91 -23.63
N ARG A 57 10.30 -9.03 -22.94
CA ARG A 57 10.15 -9.16 -21.49
C ARG A 57 10.96 -8.10 -20.75
N GLU A 58 12.18 -7.87 -21.20
CA GLU A 58 13.18 -6.96 -20.64
C GLU A 58 12.72 -5.50 -20.71
N VAL A 59 11.73 -5.19 -21.54
CA VAL A 59 11.17 -3.84 -21.66
C VAL A 59 9.84 -3.72 -20.92
N ILE A 60 8.93 -4.68 -21.13
CA ILE A 60 7.58 -4.61 -20.55
C ILE A 60 7.59 -4.90 -19.05
N LEU A 61 8.41 -5.86 -18.59
CA LEU A 61 8.44 -6.29 -17.20
C LEU A 61 8.94 -5.19 -16.24
N PRO A 62 10.01 -4.42 -16.54
CA PRO A 62 10.40 -3.27 -15.72
C PRO A 62 9.31 -2.19 -15.68
N LEU A 63 8.70 -1.87 -16.82
CA LEU A 63 7.64 -0.85 -16.89
C LEU A 63 6.41 -1.24 -16.05
N TYR A 64 5.98 -2.51 -16.13
CA TYR A 64 4.93 -3.03 -15.26
C TYR A 64 5.32 -2.93 -13.78
N SER A 65 6.55 -3.32 -13.45
CA SER A 65 7.04 -3.35 -12.07
C SER A 65 7.15 -1.96 -11.44
N VAL A 66 7.46 -0.92 -12.21
CA VAL A 66 7.56 0.45 -11.69
C VAL A 66 6.21 1.15 -11.66
N LEU A 67 5.38 0.99 -12.70
CA LEU A 67 4.19 1.82 -12.87
C LEU A 67 2.90 1.17 -12.33
N VAL A 68 2.80 -0.15 -12.40
CA VAL A 68 1.55 -0.87 -12.10
C VAL A 68 1.64 -1.62 -10.78
N ARG A 69 2.74 -2.35 -10.58
CA ARG A 69 2.94 -3.19 -9.41
C ARG A 69 2.81 -2.47 -8.05
N PRO A 70 3.34 -1.23 -7.85
CA PRO A 70 3.19 -0.53 -6.57
C PRO A 70 1.73 -0.19 -6.24
N ASN A 71 0.93 0.15 -7.27
CA ASN A 71 -0.50 0.40 -7.09
C ASN A 71 -1.24 -0.88 -6.63
N LEU A 72 -0.88 -2.04 -7.19
CA LEU A 72 -1.50 -3.32 -6.82
C LEU A 72 -1.06 -3.81 -5.43
N GLU A 73 0.22 -3.64 -5.09
CA GLU A 73 0.78 -4.10 -3.80
C GLU A 73 0.27 -3.25 -2.64
N HIS A 74 0.18 -1.93 -2.82
CA HIS A 74 -0.42 -1.05 -1.81
C HIS A 74 -1.88 -1.44 -1.49
N CYS A 75 -2.68 -1.77 -2.51
CA CYS A 75 -4.06 -2.25 -2.30
C CYS A 75 -4.11 -3.52 -1.46
N VAL A 76 -3.24 -4.48 -1.76
CA VAL A 76 -3.24 -5.79 -1.09
C VAL A 76 -2.86 -5.65 0.38
N GLN A 77 -1.90 -4.79 0.70
CA GLN A 77 -1.41 -4.58 2.07
C GLN A 77 -2.39 -3.81 2.95
N PHE A 78 -2.96 -2.72 2.43
CA PHE A 78 -3.79 -1.84 3.26
C PHE A 78 -5.25 -2.29 3.31
N TRP A 79 -5.79 -2.86 2.23
CA TRP A 79 -7.23 -3.15 2.11
C TRP A 79 -7.57 -4.64 2.19
N ALA A 80 -6.59 -5.55 2.18
CA ALA A 80 -6.73 -7.01 2.33
C ALA A 80 -8.01 -7.59 1.68
N PRO A 81 -8.02 -7.85 0.36
CA PRO A 81 -9.25 -8.12 -0.38
C PRO A 81 -9.98 -9.35 0.17
N GLN A 82 -11.13 -9.10 0.81
CA GLN A 82 -11.91 -10.11 1.51
C GLN A 82 -12.76 -10.93 0.53
N PHE A 83 -13.19 -10.30 -0.57
CA PHE A 83 -14.03 -10.92 -1.58
C PHE A 83 -13.21 -11.45 -2.76
N LYS A 84 -13.57 -12.65 -3.23
CA LYS A 84 -12.94 -13.29 -4.41
C LYS A 84 -12.98 -12.39 -5.65
N LYS A 85 -14.09 -11.67 -5.85
CA LYS A 85 -14.31 -10.75 -6.98
C LYS A 85 -13.26 -9.64 -7.04
N ASP A 86 -12.89 -9.07 -5.89
CA ASP A 86 -11.92 -7.99 -5.81
C ASP A 86 -10.51 -8.49 -6.12
N LYS A 87 -10.17 -9.70 -5.66
CA LYS A 87 -8.91 -10.38 -6.01
C LYS A 87 -8.81 -10.64 -7.52
N GLU A 88 -9.85 -11.25 -8.11
CA GLU A 88 -9.91 -11.55 -9.54
C GLU A 88 -9.75 -10.29 -10.39
N LEU A 89 -10.29 -9.15 -9.94
CA LEU A 89 -10.16 -7.90 -10.64
C LEU A 89 -8.70 -7.43 -10.74
N LEU A 90 -7.93 -7.55 -9.65
CA LEU A 90 -6.51 -7.20 -9.65
C LEU A 90 -5.68 -8.24 -10.42
N GLU A 91 -6.04 -9.52 -10.38
CA GLU A 91 -5.36 -10.56 -11.16
C GLU A 91 -5.50 -10.33 -12.66
N LYS A 92 -6.67 -9.90 -13.13
CA LYS A 92 -6.88 -9.53 -14.54
C LYS A 92 -5.96 -8.41 -15.02
N VAL A 93 -5.55 -7.50 -14.13
CA VAL A 93 -4.54 -6.48 -14.45
C VAL A 93 -3.20 -7.14 -14.72
N GLN A 94 -2.78 -8.08 -13.86
CA GLN A 94 -1.51 -8.78 -13.99
C GLN A 94 -1.49 -9.67 -15.25
N GLN A 95 -2.56 -10.42 -15.51
CA GLN A 95 -2.72 -11.24 -16.73
C GLN A 95 -2.64 -10.42 -18.01
N ARG A 96 -3.25 -9.23 -18.02
CA ARG A 96 -3.18 -8.34 -19.18
C ARG A 96 -1.75 -7.87 -19.43
N ALA A 97 -0.96 -7.65 -18.38
CA ALA A 97 0.44 -7.26 -18.51
C ALA A 97 1.30 -8.39 -19.09
N THR A 98 1.10 -9.63 -18.63
CA THR A 98 1.86 -10.80 -19.13
C THR A 98 1.53 -11.09 -20.59
N LYS A 99 0.26 -11.00 -20.99
CA LYS A 99 -0.19 -11.17 -22.39
C LYS A 99 0.31 -10.11 -23.37
N MET A 100 0.95 -9.03 -22.89
CA MET A 100 1.61 -8.04 -23.74
C MET A 100 3.04 -8.43 -24.09
N ILE A 101 3.61 -9.46 -23.45
CA ILE A 101 4.97 -9.91 -23.67
C ILE A 101 4.97 -10.97 -24.76
N ARG A 102 5.81 -10.77 -25.78
CA ARG A 102 5.97 -11.71 -26.89
C ARG A 102 6.37 -13.09 -26.36
N GLY A 103 5.69 -14.13 -26.83
CA GLY A 103 5.93 -15.52 -26.40
C GLY A 103 5.14 -15.96 -25.18
N LEU A 104 4.49 -15.03 -24.45
CA LEU A 104 3.60 -15.35 -23.32
C LEU A 104 2.10 -15.20 -23.67
N GLU A 105 1.78 -14.92 -24.94
CA GLU A 105 0.41 -14.61 -25.39
C GLU A 105 -0.57 -15.79 -25.24
N HIS A 106 -0.06 -17.02 -25.42
CA HIS A 106 -0.84 -18.26 -25.41
C HIS A 106 -0.66 -19.10 -24.14
N LEU A 107 0.24 -18.69 -23.25
CA LEU A 107 0.46 -19.41 -22.01
C LEU A 107 -0.73 -19.20 -21.06
N SER A 108 -0.98 -20.19 -20.21
CA SER A 108 -1.90 -19.99 -19.08
C SER A 108 -1.38 -18.89 -18.17
N ASP A 109 -2.29 -18.31 -17.37
CA ASP A 109 -1.94 -17.22 -16.46
C ASP A 109 -0.90 -17.71 -15.42
N GLU A 110 -1.05 -18.93 -14.91
CA GLU A 110 -0.11 -19.53 -13.96
C GLU A 110 1.26 -19.81 -14.59
N GLU A 111 1.33 -20.28 -15.84
CA GLU A 111 2.59 -20.52 -16.55
C GLU A 111 3.34 -19.22 -16.82
N SER A 112 2.62 -18.20 -17.33
CA SER A 112 3.17 -16.88 -17.60
C SER A 112 3.77 -16.25 -16.35
N LEU A 113 3.09 -16.41 -15.21
CA LEU A 113 3.57 -15.89 -13.93
C LEU A 113 4.82 -16.63 -13.45
N ARG A 114 4.87 -17.96 -13.61
CA ARG A 114 6.06 -18.76 -13.26
C ARG A 114 7.27 -18.37 -14.10
N ASP A 115 7.10 -18.24 -15.42
CA ASP A 115 8.17 -17.85 -16.34
C ASP A 115 8.78 -16.49 -15.98
N LEU A 116 7.92 -15.53 -15.62
CA LEU A 116 8.34 -14.20 -15.21
C LEU A 116 8.87 -14.14 -13.77
N GLY A 117 8.81 -15.23 -12.99
CA GLY A 117 9.16 -15.23 -11.57
C GLY A 117 8.22 -14.37 -10.71
N LEU A 118 7.00 -14.13 -11.19
CA LEU A 118 5.99 -13.33 -10.48
C LEU A 118 5.06 -14.24 -9.68
N PHE A 119 4.73 -13.81 -8.46
CA PHE A 119 3.70 -14.49 -7.66
C PHE A 119 2.31 -13.97 -8.00
N SER A 120 1.29 -14.83 -7.89
CA SER A 120 -0.10 -14.39 -7.83
C SER A 120 -0.30 -13.44 -6.65
N LEU A 121 -1.27 -12.55 -6.76
CA LEU A 121 -1.57 -11.58 -5.70
C LEU A 121 -2.00 -12.31 -4.42
N GLU A 122 -2.75 -13.40 -4.55
CA GLU A 122 -3.15 -14.23 -3.40
C GLU A 122 -1.97 -14.80 -2.61
N LYS A 123 -0.93 -15.30 -3.31
CA LYS A 123 0.28 -15.78 -2.66
C LYS A 123 1.06 -14.66 -1.96
N ARG A 124 0.92 -13.40 -2.40
CA ARG A 124 1.52 -12.24 -1.73
C ARG A 124 0.76 -11.90 -0.45
N THR A 125 -0.58 -11.89 -0.49
CA THR A 125 -1.41 -11.69 0.71
C THR A 125 -1.16 -12.76 1.78
N LEU A 126 -0.98 -14.03 1.37
CA LEU A 126 -0.72 -15.13 2.32
C LEU A 126 0.63 -15.01 3.04
N ARG A 127 1.69 -14.57 2.34
CA ARG A 127 2.99 -14.27 2.98
C ARG A 127 2.87 -13.14 3.99
N GLU A 128 2.18 -12.07 3.62
CA GLU A 128 2.01 -10.89 4.47
C GLU A 128 1.18 -11.21 5.72
N ARG A 129 0.14 -12.04 5.61
CA ARG A 129 -0.58 -12.57 6.79
C ARG A 129 0.34 -13.40 7.68
N HIS A 130 1.15 -14.28 7.10
CA HIS A 130 2.09 -15.12 7.85
C HIS A 130 3.13 -14.28 8.60
N ASP A 131 3.66 -13.23 7.97
CA ASP A 131 4.59 -12.29 8.61
C ASP A 131 3.92 -11.47 9.72
N GLN A 132 2.63 -11.16 9.61
CA GLN A 132 1.85 -10.50 10.65
C GLN A 132 1.68 -11.39 11.89
N TYR A 133 1.46 -12.69 11.71
CA TYR A 133 1.41 -13.68 12.80
C TYR A 133 2.78 -13.92 13.44
N LEU A 134 3.86 -14.00 12.65
CA LEU A 134 5.22 -14.14 13.17
C LEU A 134 5.69 -12.89 13.94
N LYS A 135 5.29 -11.68 13.50
CA LYS A 135 5.49 -10.44 14.28
C LYS A 135 4.54 -10.30 15.48
N GLY A 136 3.42 -11.03 15.50
CA GLY A 136 2.48 -11.09 16.63
C GLY A 136 2.98 -11.89 17.84
N GLY A 137 4.10 -12.60 17.70
CA GLY A 137 4.76 -13.36 18.76
C GLY A 137 5.73 -12.54 19.63
N CYS A 138 5.53 -11.24 19.83
CA CYS A 138 6.33 -10.50 20.80
C CYS A 138 5.58 -10.46 22.14
N LYS A 139 6.05 -11.28 23.09
CA LYS A 139 5.58 -11.29 24.49
C LYS A 139 5.51 -9.85 24.99
N ARG A 140 4.32 -9.40 25.40
CA ARG A 140 4.14 -8.15 26.15
C ARG A 140 5.05 -8.18 27.37
N LYS A 141 6.17 -7.48 27.30
CA LYS A 141 6.77 -6.79 28.43
C LYS A 141 6.55 -5.31 28.14
N GLY A 142 5.59 -4.69 28.81
CA GLY A 142 5.41 -3.23 28.73
C GLY A 142 6.54 -2.50 29.46
N PRO A 143 6.43 -1.18 29.71
CA PRO A 143 5.66 -0.13 29.02
C PRO A 143 6.61 0.85 28.29
N VAL A 144 6.10 1.91 27.64
CA VAL A 144 6.62 3.31 27.64
C VAL A 144 5.99 4.09 26.46
N PHE A 145 5.10 5.02 26.83
CA PHE A 145 4.92 6.38 26.33
C PHE A 145 5.42 6.75 24.91
N PHE A 146 4.49 7.16 24.05
CA PHE A 146 4.76 8.22 23.08
C PHE A 146 3.98 9.48 23.50
N GLN A 147 4.62 10.31 24.33
CA GLN A 147 4.17 11.68 24.53
C GLN A 147 4.89 12.56 23.49
N TRP A 148 4.07 13.25 22.71
CA TRP A 148 4.46 14.22 21.69
C TRP A 148 5.31 15.34 22.32
N CYS A 149 6.46 15.65 21.72
CA CYS A 149 7.34 16.72 22.17
C CYS A 149 7.58 17.68 21.00
N PRO A 150 7.06 18.93 21.03
CA PRO A 150 7.48 19.98 20.12
C PRO A 150 8.68 20.73 20.73
N VAL A 151 9.75 20.89 19.95
CA VAL A 151 10.91 21.72 20.33
C VAL A 151 10.67 23.14 19.84
N THR A 152 10.72 24.13 20.74
CA THR A 152 11.58 25.34 20.71
C THR A 152 11.10 26.39 21.73
N GLY A 153 12.04 27.04 22.42
CA GLY A 153 11.84 28.33 23.09
C GLY A 153 12.41 28.44 24.51
N GLN A 154 13.64 28.95 24.61
CA GLN A 154 14.34 29.61 25.74
C GLN A 154 13.71 29.62 27.15
N GLU A 155 14.50 29.31 28.19
CA GLU A 155 15.02 30.31 29.13
C GLU A 155 16.08 29.74 30.09
N VAL A 156 16.90 30.65 30.61
CA VAL A 156 18.17 30.45 31.33
C VAL A 156 17.93 30.43 32.85
N THR A 157 18.82 29.76 33.61
CA THR A 157 19.23 29.92 35.04
C THR A 157 19.41 28.53 35.66
N GLY A 158 20.42 28.16 36.44
CA GLY A 158 21.64 28.78 36.97
C GLY A 158 22.27 27.76 37.94
N ALA A 159 23.61 27.76 38.04
CA ALA A 159 24.45 27.16 39.09
C ALA A 159 24.37 25.64 39.37
N ASN A 160 25.44 24.90 39.05
CA ASN A 160 26.56 24.74 39.98
C ASN A 160 27.72 23.97 39.33
N LEU A 161 28.88 24.62 39.37
CA LEU A 161 30.19 24.06 39.15
C LEU A 161 30.49 23.04 40.25
N ASN A 162 31.07 21.90 39.90
CA ASN A 162 32.11 21.29 40.73
C ASN A 162 33.07 20.51 39.84
N ILE A 163 34.19 21.19 39.57
CA ILE A 163 35.42 20.62 39.03
C ILE A 163 36.09 19.93 40.22
N GLY A 164 36.26 18.62 40.13
CA GLY A 164 36.98 17.81 41.11
C GLY A 164 37.91 16.86 40.39
N SER A 165 39.02 17.40 39.91
CA SER A 165 40.16 16.68 39.37
C SER A 165 40.89 15.87 40.47
N SER A 166 41.70 14.91 40.04
CA SER A 166 42.77 14.20 40.79
C SER A 166 42.30 12.87 41.42
N ILE A 167 43.00 11.72 41.32
CA ILE A 167 44.45 11.48 41.18
C ILE A 167 44.71 10.06 40.61
N TYR A 168 45.92 9.90 40.10
CA TYR A 168 46.59 8.76 39.46
C TYR A 168 46.64 7.43 40.26
N THR A 169 46.79 6.33 39.50
CA THR A 169 47.33 4.98 39.80
C THR A 169 46.69 4.13 40.88
#